data_AF-G3MLD0-F1
#
_entry.id   AF-G3MLD0-F1
#
_cell.length_a   1.000
_cell.length_b   1.000
_cell.length_c   1.000
_cell.angle_alpha   90.00
_cell.angle_beta   90.00
_cell.angle_gamma   90.00
#
_symmetry.space_group_name_H-M   'P 1'
#
loop_
_entity.id
_entity.type
_entity.pdbx_description
1 polymer ?
#
loop_
_entity_poly.entity_id
_entity_poly.type
_entity_poly.pdbx_seq_one_letter_code
_entity_poly.pdbx_strand_id
1 'polypeptide(L)'
;MATLTKEEPLTKTWQGLSAPKTICFWGKTHFGNSAGIAHDDGENFNGATIIALQLALLLGASKDSHSSRRCPSADGYLTSSRMGGKHPYLSECSRRSLQNFYRRNSDRIPICWKDTPEAIDEDNTNLPAGFYEYRDYDICYAQSKGYMTLYDCDVQPEGSKLPVCHMPCCRFSGGSMWYRTSTRAPDGTRCDDNKICLLGECV
;
A
#
# COMPACT_ATOMS: atom_id res chain seq x y z
N MET A 1 14.58 0.72 -17.57
CA MET A 1 13.24 0.20 -17.91
C MET A 1 12.52 -0.05 -16.59
N ALA A 2 11.41 0.65 -16.33
CA ALA A 2 10.57 0.35 -15.16
C ALA A 2 9.78 -0.94 -15.46
N THR A 3 10.00 -2.00 -14.68
CA THR A 3 9.25 -3.24 -14.82
C THR A 3 7.84 -3.01 -14.27
N LEU A 4 6.89 -2.70 -15.15
CA LEU A 4 5.49 -2.56 -14.77
C LEU A 4 4.97 -3.90 -14.21
N THR A 5 4.44 -3.88 -13.00
CA THR A 5 3.78 -5.05 -12.41
C THR A 5 2.55 -5.41 -13.23
N LYS A 6 2.48 -6.64 -13.73
CA LYS A 6 1.35 -7.12 -14.57
C LYS A 6 0.84 -8.43 -14.03
N GLU A 7 -0.45 -8.68 -14.21
CA GLU A 7 -1.03 -10.00 -13.99
C GLU A 7 -1.28 -10.66 -15.33
N GLU A 8 -0.68 -11.83 -15.52
CA GLU A 8 -0.86 -12.62 -16.72
C GLU A 8 -2.30 -13.15 -16.80
N PRO A 9 -3.06 -12.83 -17.86
CA PRO A 9 -4.49 -13.15 -17.91
C PRO A 9 -4.80 -14.64 -17.78
N LEU A 10 -3.94 -15.49 -18.33
CA LEU A 10 -4.11 -16.94 -18.42
C LEU A 10 -3.66 -17.65 -17.13
N THR A 11 -2.47 -17.33 -16.64
CA THR A 11 -1.86 -18.03 -15.49
C THR A 11 -2.20 -17.37 -14.15
N LYS A 12 -2.75 -16.15 -14.18
CA LYS A 12 -2.93 -15.28 -13.00
C LYS A 12 -1.62 -15.04 -12.24
N THR A 13 -0.48 -15.20 -12.90
CA THR A 13 0.83 -14.94 -12.30
C THR A 13 1.13 -13.46 -12.33
N TRP A 14 1.65 -12.95 -11.23
CA TRP A 14 2.08 -11.56 -11.13
C TRP A 14 3.54 -11.44 -11.59
N GLN A 15 3.76 -10.76 -12.70
CA GLN A 15 5.07 -10.35 -13.19
C GLN A 15 5.49 -9.04 -12.52
N GLY A 16 6.80 -8.85 -12.34
CA GLY A 16 7.35 -7.65 -11.68
C GLY A 16 7.20 -7.64 -10.15
N LEU A 17 6.78 -8.75 -9.55
CA LEU A 17 6.82 -8.95 -8.11
C LEU A 17 7.97 -9.87 -7.69
N SER A 18 8.33 -9.75 -6.43
CA SER A 18 9.33 -10.53 -5.74
C SER A 18 8.99 -12.00 -5.84
N ALA A 19 10.01 -12.81 -6.11
CA ALA A 19 9.88 -14.25 -6.03
C ALA A 19 9.60 -14.65 -4.57
N PRO A 20 8.48 -15.33 -4.27
CA PRO A 20 8.17 -15.66 -2.89
C PRO A 20 9.21 -16.57 -2.25
N LYS A 21 9.41 -16.46 -0.93
CA LYS A 21 10.29 -17.36 -0.15
C LYS A 21 11.77 -17.29 -0.54
N THR A 22 12.22 -16.15 -1.04
CA THR A 22 13.60 -15.98 -1.50
C THR A 22 14.47 -15.15 -0.56
N ILE A 23 13.90 -14.49 0.46
CA ILE A 23 14.68 -13.68 1.41
C ILE A 23 15.78 -14.52 2.08
N CYS A 24 17.03 -14.08 2.02
CA CYS A 24 18.21 -14.83 2.49
C CYS A 24 18.56 -16.11 1.72
N PHE A 25 17.90 -16.41 0.60
CA PHE A 25 18.23 -17.54 -0.28
C PHE A 25 18.84 -17.01 -1.57
N TRP A 26 20.13 -16.68 -1.51
CA TRP A 26 20.92 -16.29 -2.67
C TRP A 26 21.51 -17.55 -3.30
N GLY A 27 21.18 -17.88 -4.55
CA GLY A 27 21.62 -19.17 -5.12
C GLY A 27 21.48 -19.35 -6.63
N LYS A 28 22.59 -19.08 -7.34
CA LYS A 28 23.10 -19.72 -8.59
C LYS A 28 22.18 -19.91 -9.81
N THR A 29 20.96 -19.39 -9.80
CA THR A 29 20.05 -19.40 -10.95
C THR A 29 19.53 -17.99 -11.16
N HIS A 30 19.32 -17.59 -12.41
CA HIS A 30 18.93 -16.23 -12.83
C HIS A 30 17.57 -15.73 -12.27
N PHE A 31 16.93 -16.49 -11.38
CA PHE A 31 15.59 -16.24 -10.82
C PHE A 31 15.58 -15.96 -9.31
N GLY A 32 16.71 -16.07 -8.61
CA GLY A 32 16.79 -15.95 -7.15
C GLY A 32 17.34 -14.61 -6.66
N ASN A 33 16.76 -13.48 -7.07
CA ASN A 33 17.10 -12.18 -6.51
C ASN A 33 16.14 -11.89 -5.34
N SER A 34 16.67 -11.74 -4.12
CA SER A 34 15.95 -11.21 -2.96
C SER A 34 15.67 -9.72 -3.16
N ALA A 35 14.84 -9.40 -4.14
CA ALA A 35 14.55 -8.03 -4.56
C ALA A 35 13.07 -7.88 -4.89
N GLY A 36 12.52 -6.75 -4.45
CA GLY A 36 11.20 -6.26 -4.84
C GLY A 36 11.34 -4.88 -5.44
N ILE A 37 10.49 -4.56 -6.41
CA ILE A 37 10.44 -3.25 -7.05
C ILE A 37 9.04 -2.70 -6.84
N ALA A 38 8.95 -1.48 -6.32
CA ALA A 38 7.70 -0.76 -6.19
C ALA A 38 7.77 0.51 -7.03
N HIS A 39 6.67 0.82 -7.70
CA HIS A 39 6.46 2.13 -8.31
C HIS A 39 5.66 2.96 -7.30
N ASP A 40 6.21 4.09 -6.91
CA ASP A 40 5.50 5.11 -6.16
C ASP A 40 5.20 6.26 -7.11
N ASP A 41 3.96 6.75 -7.11
CA ASP A 41 3.63 7.98 -7.84
C ASP A 41 4.06 9.24 -7.09
N GLY A 42 4.37 9.11 -5.79
CA GLY A 42 4.73 10.23 -4.93
C GLY A 42 3.56 11.15 -4.60
N GLU A 43 2.34 10.80 -4.99
CA GLU A 43 1.12 11.60 -4.82
C GLU A 43 0.20 11.04 -3.73
N ASN A 44 0.21 9.71 -3.52
CA ASN A 44 -0.70 9.04 -2.59
C ASN A 44 -0.04 7.92 -1.74
N PHE A 45 1.29 7.84 -1.71
CA PHE A 45 2.06 6.79 -1.02
C PHE A 45 1.67 5.35 -1.43
N ASN A 46 1.13 5.12 -2.63
CA ASN A 46 0.82 3.76 -3.08
C ASN A 46 2.03 2.84 -3.08
N GLY A 47 3.24 3.39 -3.23
CA GLY A 47 4.48 2.66 -3.13
C GLY A 47 4.62 1.89 -1.81
N ALA A 48 4.16 2.45 -0.69
CA ALA A 48 4.28 1.81 0.63
C ALA A 48 3.54 0.47 0.70
N THR A 49 2.30 0.42 0.18
CA THR A 49 1.50 -0.82 0.14
C THR A 49 2.15 -1.87 -0.76
N ILE A 50 2.69 -1.45 -1.90
CA ILE A 50 3.37 -2.35 -2.83
C ILE A 50 4.65 -2.89 -2.19
N ILE A 51 5.46 -2.06 -1.52
CA ILE A 51 6.65 -2.50 -0.79
C ILE A 51 6.27 -3.53 0.29
N ALA A 52 5.22 -3.28 1.06
CA ALA A 52 4.73 -4.23 2.06
C ALA A 52 4.35 -5.58 1.44
N LEU A 53 3.67 -5.56 0.28
CA LEU A 53 3.36 -6.77 -0.49
C LEU A 53 4.64 -7.49 -0.95
N GLN A 54 5.60 -6.76 -1.54
CA GLN A 54 6.86 -7.33 -2.02
C GLN A 54 7.62 -8.03 -0.88
N LEU A 55 7.75 -7.34 0.26
CA LEU A 55 8.41 -7.86 1.45
C LEU A 55 7.67 -9.08 2.01
N ALA A 56 6.34 -9.05 2.07
CA ALA A 56 5.55 -10.21 2.51
C ALA A 56 5.80 -11.44 1.64
N LEU A 57 5.88 -11.28 0.32
CA LEU A 57 6.20 -12.38 -0.60
C LEU A 57 7.62 -12.91 -0.37
N LEU A 58 8.63 -12.02 -0.27
CA LEU A 58 10.01 -12.38 0.04
C LEU A 58 10.11 -13.20 1.33
N LEU A 59 9.40 -12.77 2.38
CA LEU A 59 9.26 -13.44 3.69
C LEU A 59 8.43 -14.73 3.64
N GLY A 60 7.84 -15.07 2.50
CA GLY A 60 7.21 -16.35 2.26
C GLY A 60 5.70 -16.38 2.43
N ALA A 61 5.04 -15.23 2.52
CA ALA A 61 3.59 -15.14 2.39
C ALA A 61 3.13 -15.70 1.03
N SER A 62 1.97 -16.36 1.03
CA SER A 62 1.33 -16.81 -0.21
C SER A 62 0.48 -15.70 -0.80
N LYS A 63 0.15 -15.83 -2.09
CA LYS A 63 -0.92 -15.04 -2.70
C LYS A 63 -2.27 -15.60 -2.28
N ASP A 64 -3.23 -14.73 -1.99
CA ASP A 64 -4.63 -15.14 -1.99
C ASP A 64 -5.06 -15.37 -3.45
N SER A 65 -6.00 -16.28 -3.64
CA SER A 65 -6.35 -16.75 -4.99
C SER A 65 -7.85 -16.71 -5.20
N HIS A 66 -8.28 -16.32 -6.40
CA HIS A 66 -9.69 -16.35 -6.80
C HIS A 66 -10.31 -17.75 -6.67
N SER A 67 -9.54 -18.82 -6.84
CA SER A 67 -10.02 -20.20 -6.75
C SER A 67 -10.00 -20.77 -5.33
N SER A 68 -9.39 -20.06 -4.37
CA SER A 68 -9.32 -20.52 -2.98
C SER A 68 -10.63 -20.24 -2.26
N ARG A 69 -11.27 -21.28 -1.73
CA ARG A 69 -12.43 -21.13 -0.84
C ARG A 69 -12.06 -20.63 0.56
N ARG A 70 -10.80 -20.77 0.96
CA ARG A 70 -10.34 -20.44 2.33
C ARG A 70 -9.81 -19.03 2.44
N CYS A 71 -9.10 -18.57 1.41
CA CYS A 71 -8.51 -17.24 1.33
C CYS A 71 -8.72 -16.71 -0.09
N PRO A 72 -9.96 -16.35 -0.43
CA PRO A 72 -10.28 -15.78 -1.72
C PRO A 72 -9.65 -14.39 -1.85
N SER A 73 -9.12 -14.06 -3.03
CA SER A 73 -8.61 -12.70 -3.29
C SER A 73 -9.70 -11.63 -3.22
N ALA A 74 -10.98 -12.00 -3.29
CA ALA A 74 -12.10 -11.07 -3.12
C ALA A 74 -12.17 -10.41 -1.74
N ASP A 75 -11.57 -11.02 -0.71
CA ASP A 75 -11.57 -10.47 0.64
C ASP A 75 -10.66 -9.23 0.74
N GLY A 76 -9.67 -9.09 -0.15
CA GLY A 76 -8.90 -7.86 -0.30
C GLY A 76 -7.81 -7.66 0.77
N TYR A 77 -7.22 -8.74 1.28
CA TYR A 77 -6.01 -8.71 2.11
C TYR A 77 -4.77 -8.28 1.32
N LEU A 78 -3.67 -7.99 2.01
CA LEU A 78 -2.45 -7.46 1.41
C LEU A 78 -1.98 -8.27 0.18
N THR A 79 -2.09 -9.60 0.22
CA THR A 79 -1.65 -10.48 -0.88
C THR A 79 -2.78 -10.94 -1.79
N SER A 80 -3.89 -10.19 -1.84
CA SER A 80 -5.05 -10.46 -2.71
C SER A 80 -4.96 -9.83 -4.11
N SER A 81 -4.08 -8.85 -4.32
CA SER A 81 -3.89 -8.18 -5.61
C SER A 81 -2.43 -7.82 -5.84
N ARG A 82 -2.03 -7.67 -7.11
CA ARG A 82 -0.68 -7.23 -7.51
C ARG A 82 -0.30 -5.82 -7.01
N MET A 83 -1.29 -5.01 -6.63
CA MET A 83 -1.11 -3.66 -6.08
C MET A 83 -1.24 -3.62 -4.54
N GLY A 84 -1.41 -4.78 -3.91
CA GLY A 84 -1.90 -4.86 -2.54
C GLY A 84 -3.43 -4.83 -2.48
N GLY A 85 -3.99 -5.42 -1.43
CA GLY A 85 -5.41 -5.32 -1.13
C GLY A 85 -5.76 -4.08 -0.32
N LYS A 86 -7.06 -3.84 -0.14
CA LYS A 86 -7.59 -2.74 0.68
C LYS A 86 -7.25 -2.87 2.16
N HIS A 87 -6.98 -4.10 2.64
CA HIS A 87 -6.55 -4.37 3.99
C HIS A 87 -5.02 -4.52 4.02
N PRO A 88 -4.30 -3.72 4.85
CA PRO A 88 -2.83 -3.72 4.86
C PRO A 88 -2.24 -4.94 5.59
N TYR A 89 -3.07 -5.88 6.04
CA TYR A 89 -2.64 -7.07 6.76
C TYR A 89 -2.85 -8.35 5.93
N LEU A 90 -2.14 -9.41 6.32
CA LEU A 90 -2.17 -10.71 5.67
C LEU A 90 -3.47 -11.46 5.98
N SER A 91 -3.98 -12.20 4.99
CA SER A 91 -4.97 -13.25 5.22
C SER A 91 -4.39 -14.36 6.09
N GLU A 92 -5.26 -15.22 6.63
CA GLU A 92 -4.82 -16.36 7.44
C GLU A 92 -3.92 -17.33 6.65
N CYS A 93 -4.20 -17.57 5.36
CA CYS A 93 -3.37 -18.45 4.53
C CYS A 93 -1.98 -17.84 4.32
N SER A 94 -1.93 -16.55 4.02
CA SER A 94 -0.71 -15.82 3.74
C SER A 94 0.18 -15.72 4.98
N ARG A 95 -0.42 -15.41 6.13
CA ARG A 95 0.22 -15.44 7.45
C ARG A 95 0.79 -16.82 7.77
N ARG A 96 0.02 -17.88 7.56
CA ARG A 96 0.45 -19.27 7.82
C ARG A 96 1.58 -19.70 6.90
N SER A 97 1.55 -19.30 5.62
CA SER A 97 2.64 -19.59 4.68
C SER A 97 3.96 -18.95 5.14
N LEU A 98 3.91 -17.68 5.56
CA LEU A 98 5.06 -16.96 6.11
C LEU A 98 5.59 -17.66 7.36
N GLN A 99 4.71 -17.97 8.33
CA GLN A 99 5.10 -18.68 9.56
C GLN A 99 5.74 -20.04 9.28
N ASN A 100 5.20 -20.80 8.33
CA ASN A 100 5.76 -22.08 7.94
C ASN A 100 7.13 -21.93 7.27
N PHE A 101 7.31 -20.91 6.43
CA PHE A 101 8.60 -20.61 5.82
C PHE A 101 9.65 -20.23 6.87
N TYR A 102 9.29 -19.36 7.82
CA TYR A 102 10.15 -19.00 8.94
C TYR A 102 10.55 -20.23 9.76
N ARG A 103 9.58 -21.03 10.23
CA ARG A 103 9.84 -22.22 11.07
C ARG A 103 10.72 -23.26 10.37
N ARG A 104 10.57 -23.45 9.06
CA ARG A 104 11.40 -24.40 8.29
C ARG A 104 12.86 -23.97 8.16
N ASN A 105 13.13 -22.68 8.34
CA ASN A 105 14.45 -22.09 8.11
C ASN A 105 15.02 -21.43 9.37
N SER A 106 14.34 -21.53 10.51
CA SER A 106 14.74 -20.88 11.76
C SER A 106 16.08 -21.37 12.26
N ASP A 107 16.40 -22.64 12.01
CA ASP A 107 17.63 -23.26 12.51
C ASP A 107 18.77 -23.21 11.49
N ARG A 108 18.52 -22.60 10.31
CA ARG A 108 19.54 -22.47 9.27
C ARG A 108 20.61 -21.48 9.71
N ILE A 109 21.87 -21.87 9.59
CA ILE A 109 23.03 -21.04 9.87
C ILE A 109 24.02 -21.18 8.68
N PRO A 110 24.43 -20.08 8.02
CA PRO A 110 23.99 -18.70 8.24
C PRO A 110 22.60 -18.40 7.66
N ILE A 111 21.88 -17.46 8.27
CA ILE A 111 20.62 -16.86 7.75
C ILE A 111 20.69 -15.35 7.99
N CYS A 112 20.22 -14.54 7.03
CA CYS A 112 20.48 -13.10 6.97
C CYS A 112 19.41 -12.22 7.65
N TRP A 113 18.55 -12.80 8.49
CA TRP A 113 17.44 -12.09 9.16
C TRP A 113 17.47 -12.19 10.68
N LYS A 114 18.57 -12.73 11.24
CA LYS A 114 18.75 -12.94 12.70
C LYS A 114 19.60 -11.84 13.35
N ASP A 115 20.20 -10.98 12.55
CA ASP A 115 20.88 -9.77 12.96
C ASP A 115 19.87 -8.74 13.49
N THR A 116 20.38 -7.82 14.33
CA THR A 116 19.62 -6.68 14.83
C THR A 116 20.14 -5.45 14.09
N PRO A 117 19.45 -4.99 13.04
CA PRO A 117 19.87 -3.80 12.32
C PRO A 117 19.67 -2.55 13.18
N GLU A 118 20.53 -1.56 13.00
CA GLU A 118 20.29 -0.21 13.48
C GLU A 118 19.26 0.46 12.58
N ALA A 119 18.31 1.18 13.18
CA ALA A 119 17.35 1.93 12.39
C ALA A 119 18.04 3.13 11.72
N ILE A 120 17.64 3.42 10.48
CA ILE A 120 18.18 4.56 9.72
C ILE A 120 17.74 5.88 10.35
N ASP A 121 16.55 5.91 10.94
CA ASP A 121 15.96 7.04 11.64
C ASP A 121 15.05 6.49 12.76
N GLU A 122 15.55 6.52 14.00
CA GLU A 122 14.84 5.99 15.18
C GLU A 122 13.68 6.89 15.63
N ASP A 123 13.74 8.18 15.30
CA ASP A 123 12.80 9.19 15.81
C ASP A 123 11.70 9.55 14.81
N ASN A 124 11.67 8.90 13.64
CA ASN A 124 10.66 9.17 12.62
C ASN A 124 9.28 8.67 13.05
N THR A 125 8.50 9.59 13.60
CA THR A 125 7.11 9.39 14.01
C THR A 125 6.13 10.07 13.05
N ASN A 126 6.61 10.58 11.90
CA ASN A 126 5.79 11.31 10.96
C ASN A 126 4.84 10.36 10.22
N LEU A 127 3.55 10.68 10.29
CA LEU A 127 2.52 10.04 9.48
C LEU A 127 2.36 10.77 8.14
N PRO A 128 1.76 10.13 7.12
CA PRO A 128 1.53 10.76 5.81
C PRO A 128 0.90 12.16 5.89
N ALA A 129 -0.03 12.41 6.81
CA ALA A 129 -0.60 13.74 7.04
C ALA A 129 0.45 14.82 7.30
N GLY A 130 1.42 14.55 8.18
CA GLY A 130 2.50 15.50 8.47
C GLY A 130 3.43 15.73 7.28
N PHE A 131 3.62 14.72 6.41
CA PHE A 131 4.36 14.90 5.17
C PHE A 131 3.64 15.84 4.19
N TYR A 132 2.33 15.65 3.98
CA TYR A 132 1.57 16.53 3.08
C TYR A 132 1.51 17.96 3.59
N GLU A 133 1.32 18.14 4.89
CA GLU A 133 1.37 19.45 5.55
C GLU A 133 2.73 20.13 5.36
N TYR A 134 3.83 19.41 5.63
CA TYR A 134 5.18 19.94 5.45
C TYR A 134 5.49 20.31 3.99
N ARG A 135 4.94 19.55 3.03
CA ARG A 135 5.16 19.77 1.59
C ARG A 135 4.23 20.80 0.96
N ASP A 136 3.21 21.25 1.68
CA ASP A 136 2.12 22.08 1.13
C ASP A 136 1.54 21.44 -0.14
N TYR A 137 1.32 20.12 -0.11
CA TYR A 137 0.80 19.35 -1.24
C TYR A 137 -0.66 18.98 -1.02
N ASP A 138 -1.50 19.41 -1.94
CA ASP A 138 -2.92 19.07 -1.94
C ASP A 138 -3.16 17.69 -2.59
N ILE A 139 -3.60 16.75 -1.77
CA ILE A 139 -3.86 15.35 -2.18
C ILE A 139 -4.96 15.22 -3.24
N CYS A 140 -5.83 16.22 -3.40
CA CYS A 140 -6.83 16.22 -4.47
C CYS A 140 -6.19 16.35 -5.86
N TYR A 141 -4.98 16.89 -5.96
CA TYR A 141 -4.23 16.89 -7.23
C TYR A 141 -4.04 15.48 -7.77
N ALA A 142 -3.81 14.48 -6.91
CA ALA A 142 -3.65 13.07 -7.28
C ALA A 142 -4.91 12.48 -7.94
N GLN A 143 -6.06 13.13 -7.79
CA GLN A 143 -7.33 12.73 -8.41
C GLN A 143 -7.59 13.42 -9.76
N SER A 144 -6.70 14.34 -10.18
CA SER A 144 -6.80 15.07 -11.44
C SER A 144 -6.73 14.13 -12.65
N LYS A 145 -7.51 14.41 -13.69
CA LYS A 145 -7.56 13.59 -14.91
C LYS A 145 -7.58 14.44 -16.16
N GLY A 146 -6.64 14.20 -17.07
CA GLY A 146 -6.53 14.93 -18.33
C GLY A 146 -6.41 16.44 -18.08
N TYR A 147 -7.34 17.21 -18.64
CA TYR A 147 -7.38 18.67 -18.47
C TYR A 147 -8.13 19.16 -17.22
N MET A 148 -8.53 18.25 -16.33
CA MET A 148 -9.25 18.58 -15.10
C MET A 148 -8.31 18.46 -13.90
N THR A 149 -7.87 19.61 -13.42
CA THR A 149 -7.18 19.76 -12.14
C THR A 149 -8.18 19.85 -11.01
N LEU A 150 -7.95 19.07 -9.95
CA LEU A 150 -8.74 19.08 -8.73
C LEU A 150 -7.92 19.60 -7.56
N TYR A 151 -8.63 20.25 -6.64
CA TYR A 151 -8.10 20.87 -5.45
C TYR A 151 -8.95 20.47 -4.25
N ASP A 152 -8.45 20.60 -3.03
CA ASP A 152 -9.25 20.53 -1.82
C ASP A 152 -10.36 21.60 -1.85
N CYS A 153 -11.54 21.27 -1.32
CA CYS A 153 -12.64 22.22 -1.31
C CYS A 153 -12.53 23.20 -0.13
N ASP A 154 -12.54 24.52 -0.40
CA ASP A 154 -12.59 25.57 0.63
C ASP A 154 -13.76 25.40 1.61
N VAL A 155 -14.87 24.82 1.13
CA VAL A 155 -16.09 24.58 1.89
C VAL A 155 -16.57 23.17 1.61
N GLN A 156 -17.00 22.45 2.65
CA GLN A 156 -17.72 21.21 2.44
C GLN A 156 -18.98 21.50 1.60
N PRO A 157 -19.17 20.82 0.47
CA PRO A 157 -20.34 21.02 -0.37
C PRO A 157 -21.62 20.79 0.44
N GLU A 158 -22.59 21.72 0.37
CA GLU A 158 -23.88 21.54 1.04
C GLU A 158 -24.50 20.18 0.69
N GLY A 159 -24.81 19.37 1.71
CA GLY A 159 -25.39 18.04 1.56
C GLY A 159 -24.41 16.91 1.25
N SER A 160 -23.09 17.17 1.13
CA SER A 160 -22.12 16.09 1.01
C SER A 160 -21.97 15.37 2.36
N LYS A 161 -22.68 14.24 2.52
CA LYS A 161 -22.46 13.29 3.63
C LYS A 161 -21.18 12.49 3.38
N LEU A 162 -20.04 13.16 3.39
CA LEU A 162 -18.75 12.49 3.28
C LEU A 162 -18.41 11.80 4.61
N PRO A 163 -17.81 10.59 4.57
CA PRO A 163 -17.21 10.01 5.76
C PRO A 163 -16.19 10.98 6.38
N VAL A 164 -16.03 10.95 7.70
CA VAL A 164 -15.17 11.89 8.45
C VAL A 164 -13.73 11.90 7.92
N CYS A 165 -13.18 10.73 7.54
CA CYS A 165 -11.83 10.58 7.04
C CYS A 165 -11.73 10.61 5.51
N HIS A 166 -12.64 11.35 4.87
CA HIS A 166 -12.65 11.60 3.44
C HIS A 166 -12.68 13.10 3.18
N MET A 167 -11.84 13.55 2.25
CA MET A 167 -11.74 14.96 1.88
C MET A 167 -12.41 15.20 0.53
N PRO A 168 -13.26 16.25 0.42
CA PRO A 168 -13.88 16.62 -0.84
C PRO A 168 -12.85 17.25 -1.78
N CYS A 169 -12.85 16.81 -3.04
CA CYS A 169 -12.04 17.34 -4.11
C CYS A 169 -12.90 18.08 -5.13
N CYS A 170 -12.56 19.35 -5.36
CA CYS A 170 -13.28 20.31 -6.16
C CYS A 170 -12.50 20.71 -7.41
N ARG A 171 -13.22 21.16 -8.43
CA ARG A 171 -12.64 21.84 -9.59
C ARG A 171 -12.95 23.33 -9.49
N PHE A 172 -11.94 24.17 -9.68
CA PHE A 172 -12.16 25.60 -9.88
C PHE A 172 -12.66 25.89 -11.30
N SER A 173 -13.82 26.54 -11.42
CA SER A 173 -14.39 26.94 -12.71
C SER A 173 -15.32 28.15 -12.56
N GLY A 174 -15.10 29.17 -13.39
CA GLY A 174 -15.96 30.35 -13.43
C GLY A 174 -15.93 31.20 -12.16
N GLY A 175 -14.82 31.16 -11.40
CA GLY A 175 -14.70 31.89 -10.13
C GLY A 175 -15.20 31.11 -8.90
N SER A 176 -15.68 29.88 -9.08
CA SER A 176 -16.26 29.07 -8.01
C SER A 176 -15.67 27.67 -7.97
N MET A 177 -15.68 27.07 -6.77
CA MET A 177 -15.28 25.68 -6.52
C MET A 177 -16.48 24.74 -6.69
N TRP A 178 -16.31 23.67 -7.47
CA TRP A 178 -17.35 22.69 -7.76
C TRP A 178 -16.92 21.29 -7.34
N TYR A 179 -17.65 20.66 -6.43
CA TYR A 179 -17.40 19.27 -6.02
C TYR A 179 -17.34 18.30 -7.20
N ARG A 180 -16.37 17.39 -7.18
CA ARG A 180 -16.23 16.35 -8.21
C ARG A 180 -16.14 14.95 -7.62
N THR A 181 -15.32 14.78 -6.59
CA THR A 181 -15.06 13.48 -5.97
C THR A 181 -14.58 13.68 -4.55
N SER A 182 -14.32 12.60 -3.84
CA SER A 182 -13.59 12.62 -2.58
C SER A 182 -12.40 11.68 -2.65
N THR A 183 -11.36 11.95 -1.87
CA THR A 183 -10.28 11.02 -1.59
C THR A 183 -10.21 10.72 -0.10
N ARG A 184 -9.49 9.67 0.30
CA ARG A 184 -9.22 9.42 1.72
C ARG A 184 -8.32 10.52 2.26
N ALA A 185 -8.62 10.98 3.46
CA ALA A 185 -7.67 11.81 4.20
C ALA A 185 -6.37 11.02 4.41
N PRO A 186 -5.20 11.66 4.32
CA PRO A 186 -3.94 11.03 4.65
C PRO A 186 -3.96 10.42 6.06
N ASP A 187 -3.30 9.28 6.22
CA ASP A 187 -3.15 8.65 7.53
C ASP A 187 -2.47 9.64 8.50
N GLY A 188 -3.03 9.79 9.70
CA GLY A 188 -2.62 10.78 10.69
C GLY A 188 -3.43 12.08 10.70
N THR A 189 -4.32 12.31 9.72
CA THR A 189 -5.19 13.49 9.71
C THR A 189 -6.10 13.47 10.93
N ARG A 190 -6.15 14.56 11.71
CA ARG A 190 -7.02 14.63 12.90
C ARG A 190 -8.49 14.60 12.47
N CYS A 191 -9.28 13.72 13.08
CA CYS A 191 -10.71 13.57 12.80
C CYS A 191 -11.63 13.79 14.01
N ASP A 192 -11.06 13.83 15.22
CA ASP A 192 -11.72 14.12 16.49
C ASP A 192 -10.66 14.57 17.52
N ASP A 193 -11.06 14.95 18.74
CA ASP A 193 -10.18 15.53 19.77
C ASP A 193 -8.95 14.66 20.11
N ASN A 194 -9.06 13.34 19.98
CA ASN A 194 -7.98 12.37 20.22
C ASN A 194 -7.94 11.23 19.19
N LYS A 195 -8.48 11.46 17.98
CA LYS A 195 -8.55 10.45 16.93
C LYS A 195 -7.92 10.94 15.66
N ILE A 196 -7.40 9.98 14.90
CA ILE A 196 -6.80 10.22 13.60
C ILE A 196 -7.44 9.33 12.54
N CYS A 197 -7.33 9.76 11.30
CA CYS A 197 -7.65 8.93 10.16
C CYS A 197 -6.59 7.87 9.96
N LEU A 198 -7.01 6.61 9.87
CA LEU A 198 -6.20 5.50 9.39
C LEU A 198 -7.01 4.71 8.37
N LEU A 199 -6.48 4.57 7.16
CA LEU A 199 -7.09 3.83 6.05
C LEU A 199 -8.50 4.32 5.66
N GLY A 200 -8.81 5.60 5.93
CA GLY A 200 -10.12 6.21 5.66
C GLY A 200 -11.14 6.05 6.79
N GLU A 201 -10.75 5.54 7.96
CA GLU A 201 -11.59 5.42 9.15
C GLU A 201 -11.05 6.30 10.28
N CYS A 202 -11.95 6.88 11.08
CA CYS A 202 -11.57 7.68 12.25
C CYS A 202 -11.45 6.78 13.48
N VAL A 203 -10.24 6.60 14.00
CA VAL A 203 -9.92 5.65 15.08
C VAL A 203 -9.29 6.30 16.29
#